data_AF-A0A0C2FU06-F1
#
_entry.id   AF-A0A0C2FU06-F1
#
_cell.length_a   1.000
_cell.length_b   1.000
_cell.length_c   1.000
_cell.angle_alpha   90.00
_cell.angle_beta   90.00
_cell.angle_gamma   90.00
#
_symmetry.space_group_name_H-M   'P 1'
#
loop_
_entity.id
_entity.type
_entity.pdbx_description
1 polymer ?
#
loop_
_entity_poly.entity_id
_entity_poly.type
_entity_poly.pdbx_seq_one_letter_code
_entity_poly.pdbx_strand_id
1 'polypeptide(L)'
;MISAVWFLGFLHFIPYFKVDECYVIFTADNYLWSFSPNYCGFVLGKVLDFGTGVTVFALIILFDVFTIYRVRTLMVTGKRVRKSDLKFFAQSCLQFAAFVVKLTCFYFISGFFTGDIVLYHWEVFFTTTFAWEFTHCIDG
;
A
#
# COMPACT_ATOMS: atom_id res chain seq x y z
N MET A 1 15.29 -11.07 -11.06
CA MET A 1 14.45 -10.34 -10.08
C MET A 1 13.35 -9.56 -10.76
N ILE A 2 13.64 -8.68 -11.72
CA ILE A 2 12.62 -7.88 -12.45
C ILE A 2 11.54 -8.77 -13.08
N SER A 3 11.90 -9.82 -13.83
CA SER A 3 10.92 -10.72 -14.49
C SER A 3 9.96 -11.40 -13.52
N ALA A 4 10.40 -11.72 -12.29
CA ALA A 4 9.54 -12.33 -11.28
C ALA A 4 8.51 -11.32 -10.75
N VAL A 5 8.91 -10.06 -10.56
CA VAL A 5 8.00 -8.98 -10.13
C VAL A 5 6.94 -8.72 -11.20
N TRP A 6 7.33 -8.65 -12.48
CA TRP A 6 6.39 -8.50 -13.58
C TRP A 6 5.43 -9.69 -13.70
N PHE A 7 5.93 -10.91 -13.52
CA PHE A 7 5.09 -12.10 -13.52
C PHE A 7 4.07 -12.08 -12.38
N LEU A 8 4.49 -11.76 -11.16
CA LEU A 8 3.58 -11.62 -10.02
C LEU A 8 2.57 -10.49 -10.22
N GLY A 9 2.98 -9.36 -10.79
CA GLY A 9 2.08 -8.26 -11.15
C GLY A 9 1.05 -8.68 -12.20
N PHE A 10 1.46 -9.45 -13.21
CA PHE A 10 0.54 -10.02 -14.19
C PHE A 10 -0.47 -10.97 -13.52
N LEU A 11 -0.02 -11.87 -12.65
CA LEU A 11 -0.91 -12.76 -11.88
C LEU A 11 -1.91 -11.97 -11.03
N HIS A 12 -1.48 -10.87 -10.42
CA HIS A 12 -2.34 -9.97 -9.65
C HIS A 12 -3.43 -9.33 -10.52
N PHE A 13 -3.16 -9.12 -11.81
CA PHE A 13 -4.10 -8.53 -12.75
C PHE A 13 -5.11 -9.53 -13.35
N ILE A 14 -4.79 -10.83 -13.39
CA ILE A 14 -5.65 -11.87 -14.00
C ILE A 14 -7.12 -11.81 -13.56
N PRO A 15 -7.46 -11.63 -12.26
CA PRO A 15 -8.85 -11.60 -11.83
C PRO A 15 -9.68 -10.51 -12.51
N TYR A 16 -9.07 -9.38 -12.87
CA TYR A 16 -9.75 -8.26 -13.54
C TYR A 16 -10.23 -8.57 -14.96
N PHE A 17 -9.76 -9.67 -15.60
CA PHE A 17 -10.31 -10.10 -16.89
C PHE A 17 -11.77 -10.57 -16.80
N LYS A 18 -12.26 -10.94 -15.60
CA LYS A 18 -13.67 -11.22 -15.35
C LYS A 18 -14.41 -9.94 -14.97
N VAL A 19 -14.56 -9.04 -15.93
CA VAL A 19 -15.01 -7.65 -15.71
C VAL A 19 -16.36 -7.56 -14.99
N ASP A 20 -17.29 -8.49 -15.25
CA ASP A 20 -18.63 -8.49 -14.67
C ASP A 20 -18.67 -8.89 -13.19
N GLU A 21 -17.67 -9.64 -12.72
CA GLU A 21 -17.62 -10.16 -11.35
C GLU A 21 -16.52 -9.52 -10.51
N CYS A 22 -15.41 -9.13 -11.12
CA CYS A 22 -14.16 -8.76 -10.47
C CYS A 22 -13.78 -7.32 -10.85
N TYR A 23 -14.33 -6.36 -10.12
CA TYR A 23 -14.11 -4.95 -10.39
C TYR A 23 -13.89 -4.14 -9.12
N VAL A 24 -13.27 -2.97 -9.32
CA VAL A 24 -13.13 -1.89 -8.35
C VAL A 24 -13.69 -0.65 -9.01
N ILE A 25 -14.73 -0.06 -8.42
CA ILE A 25 -15.41 1.10 -8.97
C ILE A 25 -15.40 2.25 -7.98
N PHE A 26 -15.29 3.46 -8.51
CA PHE A 26 -15.45 4.69 -7.77
C PHE A 26 -16.89 5.18 -7.88
N THR A 27 -17.57 5.31 -6.74
CA THR A 27 -18.92 5.85 -6.68
C THR A 27 -18.86 7.32 -6.25
N ALA A 28 -19.13 8.22 -7.19
CA ALA A 28 -19.03 9.67 -6.98
C ALA A 28 -19.99 10.19 -5.90
N ASP A 29 -21.18 9.59 -5.77
CA ASP A 29 -22.19 10.01 -4.78
C ASP A 29 -21.68 9.94 -3.33
N ASN A 30 -20.78 8.99 -3.07
CA ASN A 30 -20.26 8.72 -1.73
C ASN A 30 -18.74 8.88 -1.63
N TYR A 31 -18.07 9.32 -2.70
CA TYR A 31 -16.60 9.44 -2.80
C TYR A 31 -15.82 8.18 -2.40
N LEU A 32 -16.41 7.01 -2.63
CA LEU A 32 -15.90 5.73 -2.15
C LEU A 32 -15.48 4.82 -3.29
N TRP A 33 -14.33 4.19 -3.11
CA TRP A 33 -13.93 3.03 -3.88
C TRP A 33 -14.53 1.77 -3.26
N SER A 34 -15.27 1.02 -4.06
CA SER A 34 -15.88 -0.23 -3.62
C SER A 34 -15.43 -1.38 -4.51
N PHE A 35 -15.11 -2.49 -3.85
CA PHE A 35 -14.89 -3.77 -4.49
C PHE A 35 -16.25 -4.42 -4.78
N SER A 36 -16.30 -5.28 -5.80
CA SER A 36 -17.48 -6.08 -6.11
C SER A 36 -18.03 -6.81 -4.85
N PRO A 37 -19.36 -6.84 -4.62
CA PRO A 37 -19.95 -7.42 -3.40
C PRO A 37 -19.94 -8.96 -3.37
N ASN A 38 -19.23 -9.61 -4.29
CA ASN A 38 -19.14 -11.07 -4.39
C ASN A 38 -17.80 -11.61 -3.84
N TYR A 39 -17.62 -12.93 -3.92
CA TYR A 39 -16.38 -13.57 -3.50
C TYR A 39 -15.13 -13.03 -4.24
N CYS A 40 -15.26 -12.64 -5.50
CA CYS A 40 -14.13 -12.08 -6.24
C CYS A 40 -13.68 -10.73 -5.67
N GLY A 41 -14.61 -9.83 -5.35
CA GLY A 41 -14.26 -8.56 -4.71
C GLY A 41 -13.66 -8.74 -3.31
N PHE A 42 -14.08 -9.78 -2.57
CA PHE A 42 -13.39 -10.18 -1.33
C PHE A 42 -11.93 -10.58 -1.58
N VAL A 43 -11.67 -11.40 -2.60
CA VAL A 43 -10.30 -11.78 -2.99
C VAL A 43 -9.49 -10.56 -3.42
N LEU A 44 -10.05 -9.68 -4.26
CA LEU A 44 -9.39 -8.45 -4.72
C LEU A 44 -9.01 -7.53 -3.57
N GLY A 45 -9.95 -7.21 -2.68
CA GLY A 45 -9.69 -6.29 -1.58
C GLY A 45 -8.85 -6.93 -0.47
N LYS A 46 -9.32 -8.04 0.11
CA LYS A 46 -8.72 -8.59 1.34
C LYS A 46 -7.49 -9.44 1.11
N VAL A 47 -7.46 -10.24 0.04
CA VAL A 47 -6.32 -11.15 -0.21
C VAL A 47 -5.25 -10.43 -1.02
N LEU A 48 -5.67 -9.79 -2.11
CA LEU A 48 -4.79 -9.24 -3.12
C LEU A 48 -4.30 -7.83 -2.76
N ASP A 49 -5.15 -6.88 -2.41
CA ASP A 49 -4.68 -5.53 -1.98
C ASP A 49 -4.15 -5.55 -0.54
N PHE A 50 -4.98 -5.89 0.45
CA PHE A 50 -4.58 -5.87 1.86
C PHE A 50 -3.54 -6.95 2.20
N GLY A 51 -3.79 -8.21 1.83
CA GLY A 51 -2.94 -9.35 2.18
C GLY A 51 -1.54 -9.26 1.57
N THR A 52 -1.42 -8.90 0.28
CA THR A 52 -0.10 -8.67 -0.33
C THR A 52 0.59 -7.45 0.26
N GLY A 53 -0.15 -6.37 0.55
CA GLY A 53 0.37 -5.19 1.22
C GLY A 53 0.98 -5.50 2.59
N VAL A 54 0.29 -6.27 3.43
CA VAL A 54 0.80 -6.72 4.74
C VAL A 54 2.01 -7.65 4.60
N THR A 55 2.02 -8.52 3.59
CA THR A 55 3.14 -9.44 3.33
C THR A 55 4.40 -8.67 2.93
N VAL A 56 4.27 -7.70 2.02
CA VAL A 56 5.35 -6.80 1.61
C VAL A 56 5.83 -5.98 2.82
N PHE A 57 4.90 -5.52 3.68
CA PHE A 57 5.23 -4.83 4.91
C PHE A 57 6.13 -5.64 5.85
N ALA A 58 5.79 -6.91 6.09
CA ALA A 58 6.60 -7.78 6.93
C ALA A 58 8.02 -7.99 6.36
N LEU A 59 8.14 -8.17 5.04
CA LEU A 59 9.41 -8.36 4.36
C LEU A 59 10.30 -7.11 4.40
N ILE A 60 9.73 -5.93 4.16
CA ILE A 60 10.47 -4.66 4.20
C ILE A 60 11.02 -4.40 5.61
N ILE A 61 10.21 -4.58 6.66
CA ILE A 61 10.70 -4.43 8.05
C ILE A 61 11.88 -5.35 8.34
N LEU A 62 11.80 -6.61 7.88
CA LEU A 62 12.90 -7.55 8.05
C LEU A 62 14.17 -7.07 7.35
N PHE A 63 14.06 -6.59 6.11
CA PHE A 63 15.20 -6.05 5.36
C PHE A 63 15.74 -4.74 5.95
N ASP A 64 14.88 -3.87 6.48
CA ASP A 64 15.28 -2.62 7.12
C ASP A 64 16.03 -2.87 8.42
N VAL A 65 15.53 -3.78 9.27
CA VAL A 65 16.21 -4.20 10.50
C VAL A 65 17.59 -4.81 10.17
N PHE A 66 17.66 -5.68 9.16
CA PHE A 66 18.92 -6.26 8.70
C PHE A 66 19.88 -5.17 8.17
N THR A 67 19.37 -4.21 7.42
CA THR A 67 20.16 -3.11 6.87
C THR A 67 20.69 -2.21 7.98
N ILE A 68 19.87 -1.84 8.95
CA ILE A 68 20.27 -1.06 10.13
C ILE A 68 21.35 -1.81 10.92
N TYR A 69 21.17 -3.11 11.16
CA TYR A 69 22.16 -3.94 11.83
C TYR A 69 23.51 -3.90 11.11
N ARG A 70 23.50 -4.13 9.78
CA ARG A 70 24.71 -4.10 8.95
C ARG A 70 25.39 -2.73 8.97
N VAL A 71 24.61 -1.65 8.85
CA VAL A 71 25.12 -0.27 8.89
C VAL A 71 25.80 0.02 10.23
N ARG A 72 25.19 -0.39 11.35
CA ARG A 72 25.79 -0.24 12.69
C ARG A 72 27.10 -1.01 12.81
N THR A 73 27.15 -2.27 12.37
CA THR A 73 28.39 -3.07 12.40
C THR A 73 29.50 -2.45 11.53
N LEU A 74 29.16 -1.91 10.36
CA LEU A 74 30.12 -1.20 9.51
C LEU A 74 30.65 0.08 10.16
N MET A 75 29.79 0.85 10.84
CA MET A 75 30.22 2.04 11.58
C MET A 75 31.15 1.69 12.75
N VAL A 76 30.84 0.64 13.53
CA VAL A 76 31.69 0.17 14.65
C VAL A 76 33.05 -0.32 14.15
N THR A 77 33.10 -0.97 12.99
CA THR A 77 34.36 -1.42 12.36
C THR A 77 35.13 -0.30 11.65
N GLY A 78 34.71 0.96 11.79
CA GLY A 78 35.37 2.13 11.22
C GLY A 78 35.18 2.29 9.70
N LYS A 79 34.30 1.50 9.07
CA LYS A 79 34.00 1.60 7.64
C LYS A 79 33.00 2.72 7.38
N ARG A 80 33.29 3.56 6.40
CA ARG A 80 32.45 4.71 6.03
C ARG A 80 31.26 4.25 5.19
N VAL A 81 30.05 4.55 5.65
CA VAL A 81 28.82 4.37 4.88
C VAL A 81 28.59 5.61 4.00
N ARG A 82 28.17 5.41 2.75
CA ARG A 82 27.93 6.51 1.82
C ARG A 82 26.66 7.26 2.23
N LYS A 83 26.72 8.59 2.23
CA LYS A 83 25.54 9.44 2.54
C LYS A 83 24.39 9.22 1.55
N SER A 84 24.69 8.90 0.29
CA SER A 84 23.69 8.53 -0.72
C SER A 84 22.85 7.34 -0.28
N ASP A 85 23.49 6.31 0.29
CA ASP A 85 22.83 5.07 0.67
C ASP A 85 21.89 5.29 1.86
N LEU A 86 22.26 6.17 2.81
CA LEU A 86 21.36 6.60 3.88
C LEU A 86 20.17 7.41 3.36
N LYS A 87 20.36 8.26 2.35
CA LYS A 87 19.26 9.03 1.76
C LYS A 87 18.26 8.12 1.04
N PHE A 88 18.75 7.14 0.27
CA PHE A 88 17.89 6.14 -0.38
C PHE A 88 17.14 5.31 0.65
N PHE A 89 17.81 4.89 1.73
CA PHE A 89 17.15 4.20 2.83
C PHE A 89 16.04 5.05 3.46
N ALA A 90 16.32 6.33 3.76
CA ALA A 90 15.31 7.24 4.31
C ALA A 90 14.13 7.46 3.34
N GLN A 91 14.39 7.56 2.04
CA GLN A 91 13.35 7.64 1.01
C GLN A 91 12.48 6.38 1.03
N SER A 92 13.09 5.19 1.04
CA SER A 92 12.35 3.92 1.14
C SER A 92 11.49 3.84 2.40
N CYS A 93 12.00 4.31 3.55
CA CYS A 93 11.19 4.35 4.79
C CYS A 93 10.00 5.32 4.70
N LEU A 94 10.18 6.49 4.06
CA LEU A 94 9.09 7.47 3.88
C LEU A 94 8.01 6.95 2.95
N GLN A 95 8.42 6.41 1.80
CA GLN A 95 7.54 5.77 0.83
C GLN A 95 6.73 4.64 1.48
N PHE A 96 7.41 3.82 2.26
CA PHE A 96 6.78 2.74 3.01
C PHE A 96 5.81 3.22 4.09
N ALA A 97 6.15 4.28 4.83
CA ALA A 97 5.26 4.87 5.82
C ALA A 97 3.97 5.40 5.17
N ALA A 98 4.07 6.03 4.00
CA ALA A 98 2.90 6.48 3.24
C ALA A 98 1.99 5.30 2.85
N PHE A 99 2.57 4.18 2.39
CA PHE A 99 1.82 2.97 2.07
C PHE A 99 1.06 2.38 3.27
N VAL A 100 1.67 2.37 4.46
CA VAL A 100 1.01 1.93 5.70
C VAL A 100 -0.13 2.86 6.09
N VAL A 101 0.07 4.18 5.97
CA VAL A 101 -0.98 5.17 6.21
C VAL A 101 -2.15 4.93 5.25
N LYS A 102 -1.90 4.71 3.95
CA LYS A 102 -2.95 4.36 2.99
C LYS A 102 -3.76 3.15 3.45
N LEU A 103 -3.12 2.01 3.74
CA LEU A 103 -3.85 0.80 4.13
C LEU A 103 -4.64 1.00 5.42
N THR A 104 -4.07 1.72 6.39
CA THR A 104 -4.74 2.01 7.66
C THR A 104 -5.96 2.90 7.44
N CYS A 105 -5.79 3.97 6.66
CA CYS A 105 -6.85 4.89 6.29
C CYS A 105 -7.98 4.16 5.55
N PHE A 106 -7.64 3.35 4.56
CA PHE A 106 -8.61 2.69 3.69
C PHE A 106 -9.38 1.56 4.37
N TYR A 107 -8.72 0.72 5.17
CA TYR A 107 -9.35 -0.49 5.74
C TYR A 107 -9.89 -0.34 7.17
N PHE A 108 -9.38 0.62 7.93
CA PHE A 108 -9.76 0.78 9.34
C PHE A 108 -10.40 2.14 9.62
N ILE A 109 -9.79 3.23 9.16
CA ILE A 109 -10.24 4.58 9.53
C ILE A 109 -11.51 4.96 8.75
N SER A 110 -11.55 4.69 7.45
CA SER A 110 -12.70 5.01 6.58
C SER A 110 -14.02 4.47 7.13
N GLY A 111 -14.00 3.26 7.71
CA GLY A 111 -15.18 2.58 8.26
C GLY A 111 -15.86 3.31 9.42
N PHE A 112 -15.16 4.20 10.14
CA PHE A 112 -15.78 5.03 11.17
C PHE A 112 -16.64 6.17 10.60
N PHE A 113 -16.37 6.58 9.37
CA PHE A 113 -17.01 7.72 8.71
C PHE A 113 -18.07 7.30 7.69
N THR A 114 -18.07 6.03 7.25
CA THR A 114 -19.06 5.50 6.29
C THR A 114 -20.49 5.38 6.83
N GLY A 115 -20.72 5.59 8.13
CA GLY A 115 -22.06 5.49 8.75
C GLY A 115 -23.00 6.65 8.41
N ASP A 116 -22.46 7.85 8.16
CA ASP A 116 -23.22 9.03 7.74
C ASP A 116 -22.41 9.82 6.69
N ILE A 117 -22.47 9.33 5.45
CA ILE A 117 -21.68 9.85 4.33
C ILE A 117 -22.06 11.31 4.00
N VAL A 118 -23.30 11.74 4.29
CA VAL A 118 -23.73 13.12 4.04
C VAL A 118 -22.93 14.08 4.93
N LEU A 119 -22.74 13.72 6.20
CA LEU A 119 -21.98 14.53 7.15
C LEU A 119 -20.46 14.42 6.96
N TYR A 120 -19.94 13.22 6.68
CA TYR A 120 -18.49 12.91 6.70
C TYR A 120 -17.84 12.68 5.33
N HIS A 121 -18.41 13.23 4.25
CA HIS A 121 -17.93 12.99 2.89
C HIS A 121 -16.46 13.39 2.69
N TRP A 122 -15.97 14.45 3.32
CA TRP A 122 -14.57 14.88 3.20
C TRP A 122 -13.62 13.94 3.92
N GLU A 123 -13.97 13.50 5.12
CA GLU A 123 -13.18 12.55 5.91
C GLU A 123 -13.06 11.21 5.17
N VAL A 124 -14.16 10.74 4.58
CA VAL A 124 -14.17 9.54 3.74
C VAL A 124 -13.29 9.73 2.50
N PHE A 125 -13.38 10.87 1.81
CA PHE A 125 -12.53 11.16 0.66
C PHE A 125 -11.03 11.17 1.01
N PHE A 126 -10.66 11.84 2.11
CA PHE A 126 -9.26 11.94 2.53
C PHE A 126 -8.68 10.59 2.97
N THR A 127 -9.50 9.76 3.62
CA THR A 127 -9.08 8.44 4.13
C THR A 127 -9.13 7.34 3.08
N THR A 128 -9.73 7.57 1.91
CA THR A 128 -9.80 6.59 0.82
C THR A 128 -9.06 7.08 -0.41
N THR A 129 -9.72 7.85 -1.28
CA THR A 129 -9.24 8.28 -2.58
C THR A 129 -7.95 9.09 -2.48
N PHE A 130 -7.94 10.13 -1.65
CA PHE A 130 -6.76 10.99 -1.53
C PHE A 130 -5.55 10.22 -1.00
N ALA A 131 -5.72 9.43 0.07
CA ALA A 131 -4.63 8.62 0.63
C ALA A 131 -4.07 7.63 -0.39
N TRP A 132 -4.93 7.05 -1.24
CA TRP A 132 -4.51 6.16 -2.31
C TRP A 132 -3.69 6.89 -3.38
N GLU A 133 -4.23 7.95 -3.98
CA GLU A 133 -3.55 8.69 -5.04
C GLU A 133 -2.25 9.35 -4.53
N PHE A 134 -2.27 9.90 -3.32
CA PHE A 134 -1.09 10.51 -2.70
C PHE A 134 0.06 9.51 -2.53
N THR A 135 -0.24 8.26 -2.19
CA THR A 135 0.78 7.21 -2.08
C THR A 135 1.40 6.92 -3.44
N HIS A 136 0.58 6.81 -4.50
CA HIS A 136 1.08 6.62 -5.86
C HIS A 136 1.94 7.80 -6.35
N CYS A 137 1.62 9.03 -5.94
CA CYS A 137 2.44 10.22 -6.23
C CYS A 137 3.81 10.19 -5.52
N ILE A 138 3.93 9.55 -4.35
CA ILE A 138 5.20 9.40 -3.63
C ILE A 138 6.01 8.22 -4.17
N ASP A 139 5.33 7.16 -4.63
CA ASP A 139 5.95 5.98 -5.22
C ASP A 139 6.52 6.23 -6.63
N GLY A 140 6.01 7.26 -7.34
CA GLY A 140 6.31 7.61 -8.73
C GLY A 140 7.54 8.48 -8.95
#